data_AF-A0A6I1W4N4-F1
#
_entry.id   AF-A0A6I1W4N4-F1
#
_cell.length_a   1.000
_cell.length_b   1.000
_cell.length_c   1.000
_cell.angle_alpha   90.00
_cell.angle_beta   90.00
_cell.angle_gamma   90.00
#
_symmetry.space_group_name_H-M   'P 1'
#
loop_
_entity.id
_entity.type
_entity.pdbx_description
1 polymer ?
#
loop_
_entity_poly.entity_id
_entity_poly.type
_entity_poly.pdbx_seq_one_letter_code
_entity_poly.pdbx_strand_id
1 'polypeptide(L)'
;AYLDALQLDDVYEAPSPEDLAQMIEALQCIDQLLDGLPAKVKATFLMSQVNGLTYPEIAAELGISQRSVSDYMTKAVNRCLRACLE
;
A
#
# COMPACT_ATOMS: atom_id res chain seq x y z
N ALA A 1 1.40 -30.07 -31.54
CA ALA A 1 2.49 -30.30 -30.56
C ALA A 1 3.38 -29.07 -30.37
N TYR A 2 4.14 -28.57 -31.36
CA TYR A 2 4.88 -27.28 -31.22
C TYR A 2 3.95 -26.05 -31.22
N LEU A 3 2.90 -26.09 -32.04
CA LEU A 3 1.86 -25.04 -32.10
C LEU A 3 0.97 -24.97 -30.85
N ASP A 4 0.78 -26.08 -30.11
CA ASP A 4 0.01 -26.09 -28.85
C ASP A 4 0.79 -25.44 -27.69
N ALA A 5 2.12 -25.55 -27.71
CA ALA A 5 2.98 -24.98 -26.67
C ALA A 5 3.05 -23.44 -26.75
N LEU A 6 2.95 -22.87 -27.97
CA LEU A 6 2.94 -21.41 -28.17
C LEU A 6 1.59 -20.76 -27.81
N GLN A 7 0.53 -21.54 -27.61
CA GLN A 7 -0.77 -21.03 -27.12
C GLN A 7 -0.82 -20.87 -25.59
N LEU A 8 0.22 -21.33 -24.88
CA LEU A 8 0.37 -21.20 -23.43
C LEU A 8 1.19 -19.99 -23.00
N ASP A 9 1.77 -19.24 -23.95
CA ASP A 9 2.58 -18.02 -23.72
C ASP A 9 1.80 -16.73 -24.04
N ASP A 10 0.48 -16.80 -24.04
CA ASP A 10 -0.38 -15.62 -24.11
C ASP A 10 -0.87 -15.27 -22.69
N VAL A 11 -1.23 -14.01 -22.47
CA VAL A 11 -1.80 -13.44 -21.24
C VAL A 11 -0.84 -12.94 -20.13
N TYR A 12 0.42 -12.61 -20.41
CA TYR A 12 1.08 -11.53 -19.65
C TYR A 12 1.62 -10.49 -20.62
N GLU A 13 0.69 -9.73 -21.20
CA GLU A 13 1.02 -8.55 -21.98
C GLU A 13 1.72 -7.56 -21.04
N ALA A 14 2.98 -7.23 -21.37
CA ALA A 14 3.73 -6.26 -20.60
C ALA A 14 2.97 -4.92 -20.65
N PRO A 15 2.79 -4.23 -19.51
CA PRO A 15 2.12 -2.93 -19.49
C PRO A 15 2.84 -1.96 -20.43
N SER A 16 2.07 -1.10 -21.09
CA SER A 16 2.66 -0.07 -21.94
C SER A 16 3.54 0.87 -21.11
N PRO A 17 4.51 1.58 -21.73
CA PRO A 17 5.27 2.62 -21.04
C PRO A 17 4.38 3.64 -20.34
N GLU A 18 3.25 3.99 -20.94
CA GLU A 18 2.25 4.90 -20.40
C GLU A 18 1.55 4.30 -19.16
N ASP A 19 1.13 3.04 -19.21
CA ASP A 19 0.52 2.35 -18.05
C ASP A 19 1.52 2.26 -16.88
N LEU A 20 2.77 1.93 -17.18
CA LEU A 20 3.85 1.91 -16.19
C LEU A 20 4.06 3.27 -15.54
N ALA A 21 4.05 4.35 -16.34
CA ALA A 21 4.18 5.70 -15.82
C ALA A 21 3.03 6.04 -14.86
N GLN A 22 1.78 5.72 -15.23
CA GLN A 22 0.61 5.92 -14.37
C GLN A 22 0.71 5.15 -13.05
N MET A 23 1.16 3.90 -13.09
CA MET A 23 1.38 3.09 -11.89
C MET A 23 2.44 3.71 -10.98
N ILE A 24 3.55 4.19 -11.55
CA ILE A 24 4.63 4.84 -10.80
C ILE A 24 4.13 6.15 -10.19
N GLU A 25 3.39 6.97 -10.92
CA GLU A 25 2.81 8.21 -10.41
C GLU A 25 1.85 7.95 -9.25
N ALA A 26 1.00 6.91 -9.36
CA ALA A 26 0.11 6.52 -8.28
C ALA A 26 0.87 6.10 -7.02
N LEU A 27 1.95 5.32 -7.17
CA LEU A 27 2.80 4.92 -6.04
C LEU A 27 3.53 6.11 -5.41
N GLN A 28 4.02 7.04 -6.23
CA GLN A 28 4.65 8.27 -5.75
C GLN A 28 3.66 9.15 -4.98
N CYS A 29 2.40 9.24 -5.43
CA CYS A 29 1.34 9.93 -4.72
C CYS A 29 1.13 9.33 -3.33
N ILE A 30 1.04 7.99 -3.23
CA ILE A 30 0.91 7.31 -1.93
C ILE A 30 2.11 7.59 -1.02
N ASP A 31 3.34 7.55 -1.55
CA ASP A 31 4.52 7.83 -0.75
C ASP A 31 4.54 9.27 -0.21
N GLN A 32 4.14 10.25 -1.03
CA GLN A 32 3.98 11.65 -0.63
C GLN A 32 2.90 11.84 0.45
N LEU A 33 1.75 11.18 0.30
CA LEU A 33 0.68 11.23 1.29
C LEU A 33 1.16 10.71 2.66
N LEU A 34 2.00 9.69 2.66
CA LEU A 34 2.55 9.08 3.86
C LEU A 34 3.87 9.69 4.33
N ASP A 35 4.38 10.71 3.64
CA ASP A 35 5.64 11.36 3.99
C ASP A 35 5.56 12.03 5.38
N GLY A 36 6.69 12.10 6.09
CA GLY A 36 6.76 12.68 7.43
C GLY A 36 6.08 11.87 8.56
N LEU A 37 5.40 10.76 8.27
CA LEU A 37 4.90 9.86 9.30
C LEU A 37 6.03 9.05 9.95
N PRO A 38 5.99 8.84 11.29
CA PRO A 38 6.90 7.91 11.94
C PRO A 38 6.78 6.50 11.35
N ALA A 39 7.90 5.77 11.25
CA ALA A 39 7.95 4.45 10.61
C ALA A 39 6.90 3.47 11.13
N LYS A 40 6.66 3.43 12.46
CA LYS A 40 5.62 2.56 13.05
C LYS A 40 4.20 2.94 12.63
N VAL A 41 3.92 4.23 12.46
CA VAL A 41 2.62 4.73 12.01
C VAL A 41 2.39 4.37 10.55
N LYS A 42 3.42 4.56 9.71
CA LYS A 42 3.39 4.15 8.28
C LYS A 42 3.18 2.64 8.15
N ALA A 43 3.92 1.83 8.92
CA ALA A 43 3.76 0.37 8.93
C ALA A 43 2.35 -0.07 9.34
N THR A 44 1.80 0.49 10.42
CA THR A 44 0.41 0.21 10.85
C THR A 44 -0.60 0.50 9.74
N PHE A 45 -0.46 1.63 9.04
CA PHE A 45 -1.36 2.00 7.95
C PHE A 45 -1.27 1.02 6.78
N LEU A 46 -0.06 0.70 6.32
CA LEU A 46 0.16 -0.22 5.20
C LEU A 46 -0.32 -1.64 5.53
N MET A 47 -0.07 -2.13 6.76
CA MET A 47 -0.57 -3.43 7.21
C MET A 47 -2.10 -3.50 7.16
N SER A 48 -2.79 -2.42 7.53
CA SER A 48 -4.26 -2.38 7.47
C SER A 48 -4.78 -2.24 6.04
N GLN A 49 -4.22 -1.33 5.23
CA GLN A 49 -4.79 -0.98 3.91
C GLN A 49 -4.30 -1.86 2.77
N VAL A 50 -3.05 -2.32 2.81
CA VAL A 50 -2.42 -3.12 1.75
C VAL A 50 -2.45 -4.60 2.09
N ASN A 51 -2.09 -4.96 3.32
CA ASN A 51 -2.07 -6.37 3.73
C ASN A 51 -3.44 -6.87 4.25
N GLY A 52 -4.39 -5.97 4.51
CA GLY A 52 -5.73 -6.33 5.01
C GLY A 52 -5.76 -6.85 6.45
N LEU A 53 -4.70 -6.62 7.23
CA LEU A 53 -4.60 -7.09 8.61
C LEU A 53 -5.57 -6.33 9.52
N THR A 54 -6.16 -7.05 10.47
CA THR A 54 -7.02 -6.48 11.52
C THR A 54 -6.18 -5.83 12.62
N TYR A 55 -6.80 -4.94 13.41
CA TYR A 55 -6.08 -4.25 14.48
C TYR A 55 -5.46 -5.20 15.54
N PRO A 56 -6.11 -6.31 15.94
CA PRO A 56 -5.49 -7.32 16.79
C PRO A 56 -4.24 -7.95 16.18
N GLU A 57 -4.26 -8.27 14.88
CA GLU A 57 -3.12 -8.87 14.18
C GLU A 57 -1.96 -7.89 14.08
N ILE A 58 -2.23 -6.63 13.74
CA ILE A 58 -1.22 -5.57 13.69
C ILE A 58 -0.61 -5.31 15.08
N ALA A 59 -1.44 -5.34 16.13
CA ALA A 59 -0.99 -5.18 17.50
C ALA A 59 0.00 -6.29 17.89
N ALA A 60 -0.31 -7.55 17.52
CA ALA A 60 0.57 -8.68 17.74
C ALA A 60 1.88 -8.56 16.95
N GLU A 61 1.79 -8.23 15.66
CA GLU A 61 2.94 -8.12 14.74
C GLU A 61 3.93 -7.02 15.18
N LEU A 62 3.42 -5.89 15.66
CA LEU A 62 4.23 -4.75 16.07
C LEU A 62 4.61 -4.76 17.57
N GLY A 63 4.08 -5.71 18.35
CA GLY A 63 4.28 -5.78 19.80
C GLY A 63 3.72 -4.55 20.54
N ILE A 64 2.57 -4.04 20.10
CA ILE A 64 1.90 -2.85 20.68
C ILE A 64 0.46 -3.16 21.09
N SER A 65 -0.20 -2.24 21.80
CA SER A 65 -1.61 -2.40 22.15
C SER A 65 -2.52 -2.09 20.95
N GLN A 66 -3.71 -2.70 20.89
CA GLN A 66 -4.74 -2.34 19.89
C GLN A 66 -5.14 -0.86 19.96
N ARG A 67 -5.06 -0.25 21.16
CA ARG A 67 -5.27 1.20 21.32
C ARG A 67 -4.20 2.00 20.57
N SER A 68 -2.94 1.60 20.67
CA SER A 68 -1.84 2.22 19.93
C SER A 68 -2.02 2.06 18.42
N VAL A 69 -2.51 0.92 17.95
CA VAL A 69 -2.87 0.71 16.53
C VAL A 69 -3.93 1.72 16.08
N SER A 70 -5.00 1.90 16.86
CA SER A 70 -6.05 2.88 16.57
C SER A 70 -5.52 4.33 16.54
N ASP A 71 -4.69 4.69 17.51
CA ASP A 71 -4.06 6.02 17.58
C ASP A 71 -3.13 6.25 16.37
N TYR A 72 -2.39 5.23 15.94
CA TYR A 72 -1.52 5.31 14.77
C TYR A 72 -2.34 5.43 13.48
N MET A 73 -3.41 4.64 13.32
CA MET A 73 -4.33 4.76 12.19
C MET A 73 -4.93 6.16 12.10
N THR A 74 -5.36 6.73 13.23
CA THR A 74 -5.87 8.10 13.29
C THR A 74 -4.84 9.11 12.80
N LYS A 75 -3.57 8.97 13.22
CA LYS A 75 -2.48 9.84 12.75
C LYS A 75 -2.22 9.71 11.25
N ALA A 76 -2.19 8.48 10.74
CA ALA A 76 -1.98 8.21 9.33
C ALA A 76 -3.08 8.81 8.46
N VAL A 77 -4.36 8.54 8.80
CA VAL A 77 -5.52 9.07 8.06
C VAL A 77 -5.55 10.60 8.09
N ASN A 78 -5.31 11.22 9.25
CA ASN A 78 -5.26 12.69 9.34
C ASN A 78 -4.13 13.27 8.47
N ARG A 79 -2.97 12.61 8.38
CA ARG A 79 -1.91 13.06 7.49
C ARG A 79 -2.34 12.97 6.02
N CYS A 80 -2.92 11.84 5.59
CA CYS A 80 -3.41 11.68 4.22
C CYS A 80 -4.47 12.75 3.88
N LEU A 81 -5.43 12.99 4.78
CA LEU A 81 -6.44 14.01 4.60
C LEU A 81 -5.85 15.41 4.44
N ARG A 82 -4.83 15.75 5.24
CA ARG A 82 -4.14 17.05 5.14
C ARG A 82 -3.40 17.18 3.82
N ALA A 83 -2.64 16.17 3.43
CA ALA A 83 -1.88 16.19 2.19
C ALA A 83 -2.77 16.26 0.93
N CYS A 84 -4.02 15.79 0.98
CA CYS A 84 -4.99 15.96 -0.12
C CYS A 84 -5.65 17.34 -0.20
N LEU A 85 -5.55 18.16 0.85
CA LEU A 85 -6.18 19.48 0.93
C LEU A 85 -5.20 20.64 0.63
N GLU A 86 -3.91 20.32 0.53
CA GLU A 86 -2.82 21.22 0.15
C GLU A 86 -2.60 21.19 -1.37
#